data_AF-A0A7C1CYT3-F1
#
_entry.id   AF-A0A7C1CYT3-F1
#
_cell.length_a   1.000
_cell.length_b   1.000
_cell.length_c   1.000
_cell.angle_alpha   90.00
_cell.angle_beta   90.00
_cell.angle_gamma   90.00
#
_symmetry.space_group_name_H-M   'P 1'
#
loop_
_entity.id
_entity.type
_entity.pdbx_description
1 polymer ?
#
loop_
_entity_poly.entity_id
_entity_poly.type
_entity_poly.pdbx_seq_one_letter_code
_entity_poly.pdbx_strand_id
1 'polypeptide(L)'
;MSKPTDVELKQALAEAARMREHGEDPHHVAKALLNLHYRFRYLEDVLVAAEHYLRGQGEHEHARLVRAIEHYHEADSLTSSQYDKPSWLA
;
A
#
# COMPACT_ATOMS: atom_id res chain seq x y z
N MET A 1 -9.23 -14.81 12.84
CA MET A 1 -8.30 -13.73 13.25
C MET A 1 -9.03 -12.41 13.08
N SER A 2 -9.00 -11.52 14.08
CA SER A 2 -9.58 -10.17 14.00
C SER A 2 -8.57 -9.17 13.44
N LYS A 3 -9.06 -8.11 12.78
CA LYS A 3 -8.22 -6.97 12.37
C LYS A 3 -7.65 -6.30 13.64
N PRO A 4 -6.36 -5.92 13.67
CA PRO A 4 -5.83 -5.11 14.76
C PRO A 4 -6.59 -3.79 14.89
N THR A 5 -6.74 -3.31 16.11
CA THR A 5 -7.11 -1.92 16.38
C THR A 5 -6.02 -0.97 15.89
N ASP A 6 -6.35 0.31 15.72
CA ASP A 6 -5.38 1.33 15.31
C ASP A 6 -4.21 1.45 16.31
N VAL A 7 -4.49 1.23 17.59
CA VAL A 7 -3.47 1.24 18.66
C VAL A 7 -2.52 0.04 18.51
N GLU A 8 -3.06 -1.17 18.35
CA GLU A 8 -2.26 -2.39 18.15
C GLU A 8 -1.43 -2.29 16.86
N LEU A 9 -2.02 -1.80 15.78
CA LEU A 9 -1.31 -1.59 14.52
C LEU A 9 -0.17 -0.56 14.68
N LYS A 10 -0.44 0.57 15.33
CA LYS A 10 0.58 1.60 15.60
C LYS A 10 1.74 1.04 16.43
N GLN A 11 1.44 0.25 17.46
CA GLN A 11 2.47 -0.40 18.28
C GLN A 11 3.30 -1.39 17.46
N ALA A 12 2.66 -2.23 16.65
CA ALA A 12 3.35 -3.19 15.79
C ALA A 12 4.27 -2.51 14.75
N LEU A 13 3.83 -1.41 14.16
CA LEU A 13 4.64 -0.63 13.21
C LEU A 13 5.83 0.06 13.89
N ALA A 14 5.65 0.58 15.10
CA ALA A 14 6.74 1.15 15.88
C ALA A 14 7.80 0.12 16.24
N GLU A 15 7.37 -1.08 16.64
CA GLU A 15 8.29 -2.18 16.93
C GLU A 15 9.02 -2.67 15.68
N ALA A 16 8.32 -2.79 14.55
CA ALA A 16 8.96 -3.12 13.26
C ALA A 16 10.01 -2.07 12.85
N ALA A 17 9.73 -0.77 13.05
CA ALA A 17 10.72 0.27 12.80
C ALA A 17 11.96 0.08 13.69
N ARG A 18 11.77 -0.12 14.99
CA ARG A 18 12.85 -0.40 15.96
C ARG A 18 13.68 -1.61 15.54
N MET A 19 13.05 -2.73 15.18
CA MET A 19 13.72 -3.95 14.74
C MET A 19 14.64 -3.69 13.55
N ARG A 20 14.20 -2.91 12.56
CA ARG A 20 15.03 -2.56 11.40
C ARG A 20 16.20 -1.65 11.76
N GLU A 21 15.97 -0.66 12.62
CA GLU A 21 16.99 0.29 13.04
C GLU A 21 18.12 -0.38 13.83
N HIS A 22 17.79 -1.40 14.61
CA HIS A 22 18.74 -2.12 15.48
C HIS A 22 19.29 -3.41 14.85
N GLY A 23 18.91 -3.73 13.60
CA GLY A 23 19.33 -4.96 12.94
C GLY A 23 18.69 -6.25 13.50
N GLU A 24 17.61 -6.11 14.27
CA GLU A 24 16.85 -7.19 14.91
C GLU A 24 15.73 -7.74 14.00
N ASP A 25 15.96 -7.74 12.68
CA ASP A 25 15.01 -8.25 11.69
C ASP A 25 15.61 -9.39 10.84
N PRO A 26 16.06 -10.49 11.48
CA PRO A 26 16.81 -11.56 10.80
C PRO A 26 15.99 -12.31 9.74
N HIS A 27 14.66 -12.26 9.87
CA HIS A 27 13.73 -12.94 8.96
C HIS A 27 12.90 -11.95 8.13
N HIS A 28 13.27 -10.67 8.11
CA HIS A 28 12.61 -9.63 7.31
C HIS A 28 11.12 -9.42 7.63
N VAL A 29 10.67 -9.80 8.82
CA VAL A 29 9.29 -9.63 9.27
C VAL A 29 8.97 -8.14 9.40
N ALA A 30 9.88 -7.36 9.98
CA ALA A 30 9.69 -5.93 10.13
C ALA A 30 9.74 -5.21 8.78
N LYS A 31 10.71 -5.57 7.92
CA LYS A 31 10.77 -5.09 6.53
C LYS A 31 9.46 -5.39 5.78
N ALA A 32 8.96 -6.62 5.85
CA ALA A 32 7.74 -7.02 5.18
C ALA A 32 6.51 -6.27 5.73
N LEU A 33 6.36 -6.18 7.06
CA LEU A 33 5.23 -5.48 7.67
C LEU A 33 5.20 -4.00 7.30
N LEU A 34 6.34 -3.30 7.39
CA LEU A 34 6.42 -1.88 7.05
C LEU A 34 6.16 -1.64 5.55
N ASN A 35 6.70 -2.50 4.69
CA ASN A 35 6.48 -2.45 3.25
C ASN A 35 5.01 -2.65 2.89
N LEU A 36 4.39 -3.69 3.45
CA LEU A 36 2.98 -4.00 3.24
C LEU A 36 2.11 -2.87 3.76
N HIS A 37 2.35 -2.37 4.97
CA HIS A 37 1.57 -1.26 5.53
C HIS A 37 1.69 0.01 4.67
N TYR A 38 2.88 0.32 4.16
CA TYR A 38 3.07 1.44 3.25
C TYR A 38 2.21 1.29 1.99
N ARG A 39 2.28 0.14 1.30
CA ARG A 39 1.50 -0.16 0.08
C ARG A 39 0.00 -0.27 0.33
N PHE A 40 -0.39 -0.76 1.51
CA PHE A 40 -1.78 -0.97 1.88
C PHE A 40 -2.58 0.34 1.91
N ARG A 41 -1.96 1.45 2.34
CA ARG A 41 -2.62 2.78 2.31
C ARG A 41 -3.01 3.22 0.90
N TYR A 42 -2.18 2.93 -0.10
CA TYR A 42 -2.49 3.22 -1.50
C TYR A 42 -3.61 2.30 -2.03
N LEU A 43 -3.67 1.06 -1.57
CA LEU A 43 -4.79 0.16 -1.89
C LEU A 43 -6.11 0.62 -1.26
N GLU A 44 -6.07 1.19 -0.06
CA GLU A 44 -7.25 1.81 0.57
C GLU A 44 -7.77 2.98 -0.28
N ASP A 45 -6.87 3.83 -0.81
CA ASP A 45 -7.23 4.92 -1.71
C ASP A 45 -7.86 4.39 -3.02
N VAL A 46 -7.31 3.32 -3.60
CA VAL A 46 -7.88 2.65 -4.78
C VAL A 46 -9.27 2.12 -4.48
N LEU A 47 -9.48 1.46 -3.33
CA LEU A 47 -10.79 0.94 -2.94
C LEU A 47 -11.82 2.05 -2.82
N VAL A 48 -11.47 3.16 -2.15
CA VAL A 48 -12.33 4.33 -2.01
C VAL A 48 -12.68 4.90 -3.39
N ALA A 49 -11.70 5.08 -4.28
CA ALA A 49 -11.94 5.58 -5.62
C ALA A 49 -12.81 4.63 -6.47
N ALA A 50 -12.62 3.33 -6.33
CA ALA A 50 -13.41 2.31 -7.00
C ALA A 50 -14.87 2.33 -6.52
N GLU A 51 -15.10 2.43 -5.21
CA GLU A 51 -16.45 2.59 -4.66
C GLU A 51 -17.14 3.84 -5.17
N HIS A 52 -16.44 4.97 -5.25
CA HIS A 52 -16.99 6.21 -5.82
C HIS A 52 -17.35 6.05 -7.29
N TYR A 53 -16.47 5.45 -8.09
CA TYR A 53 -16.72 5.19 -9.51
C TYR A 53 -17.92 4.26 -9.73
N LEU A 54 -18.07 3.21 -8.90
CA LEU A 54 -19.22 2.32 -8.97
C LEU A 54 -20.54 3.01 -8.59
N ARG A 55 -20.50 4.04 -7.75
CA ARG A 55 -21.67 4.85 -7.37
C ARG A 55 -22.02 5.93 -8.40
N GLY A 56 -21.04 6.40 -9.18
CA GLY A 56 -21.21 7.39 -10.24
C GLY A 56 -20.15 7.18 -11.31
N GLN A 57 -20.56 6.63 -12.46
CA GLN A 57 -19.66 6.28 -13.56
C GLN A 57 -19.28 7.51 -14.42
N GLY A 58 -19.11 8.67 -13.79
CA GLY A 58 -18.73 9.91 -14.45
C GLY A 58 -17.25 9.91 -14.85
N GLU A 59 -16.90 10.78 -15.81
CA GLU A 59 -15.52 10.96 -16.25
C GLU A 59 -14.60 11.41 -15.11
N HIS A 60 -15.13 12.18 -14.14
CA HIS A 60 -14.37 12.65 -12.98
C HIS A 60 -13.98 11.50 -12.04
N GLU A 61 -14.93 10.61 -11.73
CA GLU A 61 -14.72 9.44 -10.88
C GLU A 61 -13.81 8.42 -11.57
N HIS A 62 -13.97 8.24 -12.89
CA HIS A 62 -13.06 7.42 -13.68
C HIS A 62 -11.62 7.95 -13.61
N ALA A 63 -11.42 9.26 -13.83
CA ALA A 63 -10.09 9.87 -13.73
C ALA A 63 -9.49 9.76 -12.32
N ARG A 64 -10.31 9.88 -11.26
CA ARG A 64 -9.88 9.65 -9.88
C ARG A 64 -9.42 8.21 -9.64
N LEU A 65 -10.16 7.23 -10.15
CA LEU A 65 -9.79 5.82 -10.05
C LEU A 65 -8.47 5.52 -10.76
N VAL A 66 -8.31 6.00 -12.00
CA VAL A 66 -7.07 5.82 -12.77
C VAL A 66 -5.87 6.38 -12.00
N ARG A 67 -5.96 7.61 -11.47
CA ARG A 67 -4.88 8.22 -10.68
C ARG A 67 -4.56 7.44 -9.39
N ALA A 68 -5.56 6.91 -8.71
CA ALA A 68 -5.33 6.11 -7.51
C ALA A 68 -4.56 4.82 -7.86
N ILE A 69 -4.90 4.17 -8.98
CA ILE A 69 -4.20 2.99 -9.48
C ILE A 69 -2.75 3.33 -9.87
N GLU A 70 -2.53 4.46 -10.55
CA GLU A 70 -1.18 4.95 -10.88
C GLU A 70 -0.33 5.19 -9.63
N HIS A 71 -0.86 5.87 -8.61
CA HIS A 71 -0.16 6.08 -7.35
C HIS A 71 0.18 4.77 -6.64
N TYR A 72 -0.71 3.77 -6.69
CA TYR A 72 -0.40 2.44 -6.16
C TYR A 72 0.78 1.81 -6.91
N HIS A 73 0.80 1.86 -8.25
CA HIS A 73 1.90 1.32 -9.04
C HIS A 73 3.24 2.03 -8.80
N GLU A 74 3.21 3.35 -8.60
CA GLU A 74 4.41 4.12 -8.22
C GLU A 74 4.92 3.67 -6.84
N ALA A 75 4.04 3.56 -5.84
CA ALA A 75 4.37 3.07 -4.51
C ALA A 75 4.92 1.63 -4.55
N ASP A 76 4.32 0.76 -5.37
CA ASP A 76 4.74 -0.63 -5.57
C ASP A 76 6.13 -0.71 -6.21
N SER A 77 6.40 0.16 -7.20
CA SER A 77 7.71 0.24 -7.88
C SER A 77 8.81 0.77 -6.98
N LEU A 78 8.52 1.78 -6.14
CA LEU A 78 9.47 2.31 -5.15
C LEU A 78 9.87 1.28 -4.10
N THR A 79 8.96 0.34 -3.82
CA THR A 79 9.13 -0.65 -2.76
C THR A 79 9.55 -2.02 -3.26
N SER A 80 9.44 -2.26 -4.56
CA SER A 80 9.92 -3.45 -5.26
C SER A 80 11.26 -3.15 -5.93
N SER A 81 12.36 -3.64 -5.35
CA SER A 81 13.72 -3.47 -5.92
C SER A 81 13.91 -4.15 -7.30
N GLN A 82 12.89 -4.82 -7.84
CA GLN A 82 12.80 -5.33 -9.21
C GLN A 82 11.34 -5.24 -9.64
N TYR A 83 10.98 -4.28 -10.50
CA TYR A 83 9.67 -4.24 -11.15
C TYR A 83 9.86 -4.09 -12.65
N ASP A 84 9.66 -5.19 -13.38
CA ASP A 84 9.43 -5.16 -14.82
C ASP A 84 8.01 -4.60 -15.05
N LYS A 85 7.91 -3.46 -15.73
CA LYS A 85 6.62 -2.82 -16.03
C LYS A 85 5.71 -3.79 -16.80
N PRO A 86 4.43 -3.93 -16.40
CA PRO A 86 3.48 -4.73 -17.16
C PRO A 86 3.10 -4.04 -18.49
N SER A 87 3.02 -4.85 -19.56
CA SER A 87 2.93 -4.39 -20.97
C SER A 87 1.69 -3.59 -21.38
N TRP A 88 0.73 -3.37 -20.49
CA TRP A 88 -0.54 -2.70 -20.81
C TRP A 88 -0.55 -1.19 -20.47
N LEU A 89 0.61 -0.60 -20.21
CA LEU A 89 0.83 0.85 -20.03
C LEU A 89 1.69 1.48 -21.15
N ALA A 90 1.76 0.86 -22.33
CA ALA A 90 2.48 1.35 -23.51
C ALA A 90 1.53 1.65 -24.68
#